data_AF-A0A0M1JJ81-F1
#
_entry.id   AF-A0A0M1JJ81-F1
#
_cell.length_a   1.000
_cell.length_b   1.000
_cell.length_c   1.000
_cell.angle_alpha   90.00
_cell.angle_beta   90.00
_cell.angle_gamma   90.00
#
_symmetry.space_group_name_H-M   'P 1'
#
loop_
_entity.id
_entity.type
_entity.pdbx_description
1 polymer ?
#
loop_
_entity_poly.entity_id
_entity_poly.type
_entity_poly.pdbx_seq_one_letter_code
_entity_poly.pdbx_strand_id
1 'polypeptide(L)'
;MAVLQLNQIFTGLLSGLIPGKLQSRGLLEILALFPIQHNARSQFVPPLQNLKLVAVPDYGKMTFRNTTSKGLLILPMHIGFFQDGAQNHATSRAMVLDAQEDLTATDCFCIQETQGGLLDEANQRFIVLPLGLRPRAFVERDEEDFSRLWIHIENYTRKFGVSKSGHLERFIRPYFPKLQTFRHAFETEPGQIGAVYFIAGQLVGIEVAPNPEYWQDLWPILLIYCYGPEVFLAENLQSKSARTAMDLYYIEDLEDLRHELRASRRTDLKARIKLVAELSAFEWKHEVDRIQHKLRIVNLEHQEWAGQMVQKDSEILYLSLFRNK
;
A
#
# COMPACT_ATOMS: atom_id res chain seq x y z
N MET A 1 16.35 -25.26 -7.74
CA MET A 1 15.93 -24.27 -6.72
C MET A 1 14.66 -24.79 -6.07
N ALA A 2 14.74 -25.33 -4.86
CA ALA A 2 13.56 -25.82 -4.17
C ALA A 2 12.88 -24.65 -3.44
N VAL A 3 11.73 -24.22 -3.94
CA VAL A 3 10.84 -23.31 -3.23
C VAL A 3 10.27 -24.10 -2.07
N LEU A 4 10.70 -23.76 -0.84
CA LEU A 4 10.06 -24.24 0.38
C LEU A 4 8.68 -23.57 0.47
N GLN A 5 7.68 -24.16 -0.17
CA GLN A 5 6.28 -23.83 0.09
C GLN A 5 5.93 -24.33 1.50
N LEU A 6 6.00 -23.45 2.48
CA LEU A 6 5.20 -23.62 3.68
C LEU A 6 3.75 -23.48 3.23
N ASN A 7 3.04 -24.59 3.07
CA ASN A 7 1.61 -24.65 2.75
C ASN A 7 0.75 -24.17 3.94
N GLN A 8 1.06 -22.99 4.49
CA GLN A 8 0.28 -22.38 5.55
C GLN A 8 -0.76 -21.48 4.90
N ILE A 9 -2.01 -21.90 4.98
CA ILE A 9 -3.16 -21.09 4.61
C ILE A 9 -3.43 -20.09 5.74
N PHE A 10 -3.54 -18.81 5.41
CA PHE A 10 -3.96 -17.82 6.39
C PHE A 10 -5.46 -17.98 6.72
N THR A 11 -5.85 -17.52 7.91
CA THR A 11 -7.23 -17.59 8.41
C THR A 11 -7.75 -16.18 8.70
N GLY A 12 -8.98 -16.05 9.19
CA GLY A 12 -9.57 -14.76 9.55
C GLY A 12 -9.58 -13.77 8.39
N LEU A 13 -9.06 -12.55 8.60
CA LEU A 13 -9.03 -11.47 7.60
C LEU A 13 -8.25 -11.84 6.33
N LEU A 14 -7.34 -12.81 6.36
CA LEU A 14 -6.55 -13.21 5.19
C LEU A 14 -6.93 -14.60 4.68
N SER A 15 -8.11 -15.09 5.08
CA SER A 15 -8.66 -16.35 4.56
C SER A 15 -8.70 -16.34 3.04
N GLY A 16 -8.26 -17.44 2.42
CA GLY A 16 -8.14 -17.54 0.96
C GLY A 16 -6.77 -17.14 0.40
N LEU A 17 -5.82 -16.72 1.24
CA LEU A 17 -4.46 -16.35 0.85
C LEU A 17 -3.40 -17.31 1.42
N ILE A 18 -2.31 -17.47 0.68
CA ILE A 18 -1.10 -18.18 1.10
C ILE A 18 0.13 -17.26 0.98
N PRO A 19 1.12 -17.42 1.87
CA PRO A 19 2.39 -16.72 1.76
C PRO A 19 3.27 -17.35 0.67
N GLY A 20 4.04 -16.53 -0.03
CA GLY A 20 5.12 -16.98 -0.90
C GLY A 20 6.49 -16.56 -0.40
N LYS A 21 7.34 -16.04 -1.29
CA LYS A 21 8.72 -15.72 -0.95
C LYS A 21 8.79 -14.48 -0.06
N LEU A 22 9.67 -14.56 0.95
CA LEU A 22 10.14 -13.38 1.68
C LEU A 22 11.31 -12.76 0.90
N GLN A 23 11.10 -11.56 0.40
CA GLN A 23 12.15 -10.74 -0.22
C GLN A 23 12.62 -9.67 0.77
N SER A 24 13.88 -9.28 0.66
CA SER A 24 14.58 -8.61 1.76
C SER A 24 15.68 -7.69 1.25
N ARG A 25 15.62 -6.39 1.59
CA ARG A 25 16.66 -5.39 1.26
C ARG A 25 16.76 -4.33 2.36
N GLY A 26 17.94 -4.21 2.98
CA GLY A 26 18.15 -3.30 4.11
C GLY A 26 17.14 -3.60 5.22
N LEU A 27 16.42 -2.56 5.67
CA LEU A 27 15.37 -2.65 6.68
C LEU A 27 14.00 -3.06 6.14
N LEU A 28 13.82 -3.17 4.82
CA LEU A 28 12.55 -3.55 4.19
C LEU A 28 12.50 -5.05 3.91
N GLU A 29 11.43 -5.69 4.34
CA GLU A 29 11.12 -7.08 4.00
C GLU A 29 9.68 -7.16 3.48
N ILE A 30 9.47 -8.00 2.47
CA ILE A 30 8.20 -8.13 1.77
C ILE A 30 7.87 -9.61 1.64
N LEU A 31 6.74 -10.01 2.22
CA LEU A 31 6.20 -11.36 2.06
C LEU A 31 5.10 -11.33 1.00
N ALA A 32 5.31 -12.02 -0.11
CA ALA A 32 4.33 -12.09 -1.19
C ALA A 32 3.07 -12.86 -0.76
N LEU A 33 1.91 -12.44 -1.28
CA LEU A 33 0.61 -13.07 -1.05
C LEU A 33 -0.01 -13.56 -2.36
N PHE A 34 -0.54 -14.78 -2.31
CA PHE A 34 -1.17 -15.46 -3.45
C PHE A 34 -2.57 -15.96 -3.06
N PRO A 35 -3.52 -16.01 -4.00
CA PRO A 35 -4.80 -16.64 -3.73
C PRO A 35 -4.67 -18.17 -3.74
N ILE A 36 -5.41 -18.87 -2.88
CA ILE A 36 -5.48 -20.34 -2.87
C ILE A 36 -6.09 -20.86 -4.18
N GLN A 37 -7.11 -20.17 -4.67
CA GLN A 37 -7.79 -20.49 -5.92
C GLN A 37 -7.42 -19.45 -6.97
N HIS A 38 -7.05 -19.91 -8.17
CA HIS A 38 -6.92 -19.07 -9.35
C HIS A 38 -8.30 -18.67 -9.88
N ASN A 39 -9.15 -18.06 -9.04
CA ASN A 39 -10.28 -17.31 -9.54
C ASN A 39 -9.69 -16.00 -10.03
N ALA A 40 -9.31 -15.97 -11.31
CA ALA A 40 -8.96 -14.73 -11.97
C ALA A 40 -10.18 -13.82 -11.84
N ARG A 41 -10.11 -12.86 -10.91
CA ARG A 41 -11.12 -11.82 -10.72
C ARG A 41 -10.99 -10.83 -11.88
N SER A 42 -11.12 -11.35 -13.10
CA SER A 42 -10.87 -10.68 -14.38
C SER A 42 -11.88 -9.59 -14.69
N GLN A 43 -12.98 -9.56 -13.93
CA GLN A 43 -13.91 -8.45 -13.94
C GLN A 43 -13.31 -7.16 -13.37
N PHE A 44 -12.17 -7.21 -12.66
CA PHE A 44 -11.51 -6.02 -12.14
C PHE A 44 -10.35 -5.57 -13.04
N VAL A 45 -10.34 -4.28 -13.38
CA VAL A 45 -9.31 -3.69 -14.23
C VAL A 45 -8.24 -2.95 -13.41
N PRO A 46 -6.98 -2.92 -13.87
CA PRO A 46 -5.87 -2.32 -13.13
C PRO A 46 -5.92 -0.77 -13.18
N PRO A 47 -5.60 -0.06 -12.09
CA PRO A 47 -5.95 1.35 -11.94
C PRO A 47 -5.06 2.31 -12.73
N LEU A 48 -3.75 2.09 -12.88
CA LEU A 48 -2.88 3.04 -13.59
C LEU A 48 -3.21 3.14 -15.08
N GLN A 49 -3.78 2.08 -15.65
CA GLN A 49 -4.15 2.01 -17.06
C GLN A 49 -5.58 2.49 -17.32
N ASN A 50 -6.47 2.38 -16.32
CA ASN A 50 -7.91 2.55 -16.52
C ASN A 50 -8.55 3.66 -15.67
N LEU A 51 -7.84 4.22 -14.68
CA LEU A 51 -8.31 5.34 -13.88
C LEU A 51 -7.87 6.66 -14.53
N LYS A 52 -8.82 7.56 -14.75
CA LYS A 52 -8.54 8.94 -15.19
C LYS A 52 -9.19 9.93 -14.22
N LEU A 53 -8.45 10.94 -13.76
CA LEU A 53 -9.06 12.13 -13.15
C LEU A 53 -9.51 13.05 -14.29
N VAL A 54 -10.82 13.24 -14.43
CA VAL A 54 -11.44 14.00 -15.53
C VAL A 54 -11.80 15.43 -15.15
N ALA A 55 -11.97 15.71 -13.85
CA ALA A 55 -12.20 17.05 -13.35
C ALA A 55 -11.82 17.19 -11.88
N VAL A 56 -11.51 18.43 -11.47
CA VAL A 56 -11.40 18.85 -10.07
C VAL A 56 -12.38 20.01 -9.88
N PRO A 57 -13.67 19.75 -9.57
CA PRO A 57 -14.69 20.80 -9.49
C PRO A 57 -14.39 21.88 -8.45
N ASP A 58 -13.78 21.48 -7.32
CA ASP A 58 -13.24 22.34 -6.29
C ASP A 58 -12.13 21.60 -5.53
N TYR A 59 -11.46 22.27 -4.58
CA TYR A 59 -10.32 21.73 -3.83
C TYR A 59 -10.64 20.49 -2.98
N GLY A 60 -11.91 20.25 -2.63
CA GLY A 60 -12.34 19.04 -1.91
C GLY A 60 -12.86 17.93 -2.84
N LYS A 61 -12.96 18.19 -4.14
CA LYS A 61 -13.66 17.31 -5.09
C LYS A 61 -12.78 16.86 -6.24
N MET A 62 -12.85 15.57 -6.52
CA MET A 62 -12.22 14.96 -7.69
C MET A 62 -13.22 14.07 -8.41
N THR A 63 -13.36 14.25 -9.72
CA THR A 63 -14.16 13.38 -10.57
C THR A 63 -13.25 12.41 -11.32
N PHE A 64 -13.51 11.13 -11.10
CA PHE A 64 -12.77 10.02 -11.67
C PHE A 64 -13.59 9.31 -12.72
N ARG A 65 -12.93 8.80 -13.76
CA ARG A 65 -13.51 7.92 -14.76
C ARG A 65 -12.78 6.58 -14.78
N ASN A 66 -13.56 5.50 -14.84
CA ASN A 66 -13.05 4.22 -15.29
C ASN A 66 -13.14 4.14 -16.82
N THR A 67 -12.00 4.22 -17.51
CA THR A 67 -11.94 4.34 -18.97
C THR A 67 -12.15 3.03 -19.72
N THR A 68 -12.29 1.90 -19.01
CA THR A 68 -12.61 0.61 -19.64
C THR A 68 -14.04 0.56 -20.16
N SER A 69 -14.26 -0.18 -21.24
CA SER A 69 -15.62 -0.49 -21.74
C SER A 69 -16.32 -1.60 -20.96
N LYS A 70 -15.58 -2.40 -20.19
CA LYS A 70 -16.09 -3.49 -19.35
C LYS A 70 -15.22 -3.71 -18.12
N GLY A 71 -15.87 -4.08 -17.01
CA GLY A 71 -15.21 -4.41 -15.76
C GLY A 71 -15.22 -3.26 -14.76
N LEU A 72 -15.11 -3.64 -13.49
CA LEU A 72 -15.08 -2.73 -12.35
C LEU A 72 -13.65 -2.26 -12.08
N LEU A 73 -13.51 -1.02 -11.62
CA LEU A 73 -12.26 -0.49 -11.11
C LEU A 73 -12.43 -0.22 -9.62
N ILE A 74 -11.60 -0.85 -8.79
CA ILE A 74 -11.46 -0.44 -7.40
C ILE A 74 -10.41 0.66 -7.40
N LEU A 75 -10.78 1.88 -6.99
CA LEU A 75 -9.84 2.96 -6.75
C LEU A 75 -9.14 2.66 -5.42
N PRO A 76 -7.80 2.47 -5.39
CA PRO A 76 -7.10 2.19 -4.14
C PRO A 76 -7.24 3.32 -3.13
N MET A 77 -7.27 2.96 -1.85
CA MET A 77 -7.30 3.91 -0.75
C MET A 77 -6.08 4.84 -0.78
N HIS A 78 -6.32 6.14 -0.53
CA HIS A 78 -5.27 7.16 -0.40
C HIS A 78 -4.40 7.35 -1.65
N ILE A 79 -5.00 7.27 -2.83
CA ILE A 79 -4.32 7.56 -4.09
C ILE A 79 -4.19 9.07 -4.25
N GLY A 80 -2.97 9.52 -4.53
CA GLY A 80 -2.66 10.92 -4.81
C GLY A 80 -2.35 11.18 -6.28
N PHE A 81 -2.63 12.41 -6.71
CA PHE A 81 -2.43 12.92 -8.06
C PHE A 81 -1.52 14.13 -8.01
N PHE A 82 -0.38 14.03 -8.70
CA PHE A 82 0.63 15.08 -8.75
C PHE A 82 0.71 15.69 -10.14
N GLN A 83 0.63 17.02 -10.21
CA GLN A 83 0.86 17.79 -11.43
C GLN A 83 1.58 19.09 -11.11
N ASP A 84 2.57 19.43 -11.93
CA ASP A 84 3.30 20.68 -11.80
C ASP A 84 2.38 21.88 -12.13
N GLY A 85 2.38 22.90 -11.27
CA GLY A 85 1.59 24.11 -11.47
C GLY A 85 0.12 24.02 -11.05
N ALA A 86 -0.29 22.91 -10.44
CA ALA A 86 -1.64 22.71 -9.88
C ALA A 86 -1.57 22.26 -8.42
N GLN A 87 -2.67 22.40 -7.68
CA GLN A 87 -2.74 21.86 -6.33
C GLN A 87 -2.89 20.33 -6.38
N ASN A 88 -1.97 19.61 -5.74
CA ASN A 88 -2.02 18.16 -5.68
C ASN A 88 -3.14 17.69 -4.73
N HIS A 89 -3.78 16.58 -5.08
CA HIS A 89 -4.90 16.02 -4.32
C HIS A 89 -4.70 14.54 -4.00
N ALA A 90 -5.35 14.04 -2.95
CA ALA A 90 -5.46 12.61 -2.65
C ALA A 90 -6.90 12.22 -2.28
N THR A 91 -7.25 10.97 -2.58
CA THR A 91 -8.52 10.38 -2.14
C THR A 91 -8.47 10.05 -0.65
N SER A 92 -9.62 10.12 0.00
CA SER A 92 -9.79 9.78 1.42
C SER A 92 -9.97 8.30 1.70
N ARG A 93 -10.41 7.55 0.70
CA ARG A 93 -10.89 6.18 0.84
C ARG A 93 -10.82 5.41 -0.47
N ALA A 94 -11.04 4.09 -0.39
CA ALA A 94 -11.29 3.25 -1.55
C ALA A 94 -12.69 3.51 -2.11
N MET A 95 -12.83 3.39 -3.43
CA MET A 95 -14.11 3.54 -4.15
C MET A 95 -14.21 2.48 -5.25
N VAL A 96 -15.41 2.23 -5.76
CA VAL A 96 -15.63 1.32 -6.89
C VAL A 96 -16.31 2.08 -8.01
N LEU A 97 -15.75 1.97 -9.22
CA LEU A 97 -16.30 2.54 -10.45
C LEU A 97 -16.68 1.40 -11.41
N ASP A 98 -17.86 1.47 -12.01
CA ASP A 98 -18.25 0.61 -13.14
C ASP A 98 -17.61 1.10 -14.45
N ALA A 99 -17.69 0.31 -15.50
CA ALA A 99 -17.17 0.65 -16.80
C ALA A 99 -17.77 1.96 -17.32
N GLN A 100 -16.90 2.89 -17.78
CA GLN A 100 -17.26 4.23 -18.25
C GLN A 100 -17.95 5.13 -17.20
N GLU A 101 -18.01 4.72 -15.94
CA GLU A 101 -18.62 5.54 -14.90
C GLU A 101 -17.74 6.75 -14.56
N ASP A 102 -18.39 7.91 -14.43
CA ASP A 102 -17.85 9.08 -13.75
C ASP A 102 -18.30 9.10 -12.29
N LEU A 103 -17.35 9.13 -11.37
CA LEU A 103 -17.60 9.19 -9.93
C LEU A 103 -16.91 10.40 -9.32
N THR A 104 -17.68 11.28 -8.68
CA THR A 104 -17.14 12.43 -7.94
C THR A 104 -17.00 12.09 -6.47
N ALA A 105 -15.77 12.12 -5.96
CA ALA A 105 -15.48 12.12 -4.54
C ALA A 105 -15.55 13.56 -4.00
N THR A 106 -16.10 13.75 -2.80
CA THR A 106 -16.38 15.08 -2.21
C THR A 106 -15.60 15.39 -0.94
N ASP A 107 -14.70 14.50 -0.58
CA ASP A 107 -13.97 14.45 0.66
C ASP A 107 -12.47 14.27 0.39
N CYS A 108 -11.99 14.78 -0.73
CA CYS A 108 -10.58 14.70 -1.09
C CYS A 108 -9.72 15.58 -0.18
N PHE A 109 -8.43 15.27 -0.14
CA PHE A 109 -7.42 16.07 0.55
C PHE A 109 -6.62 16.89 -0.46
N CYS A 110 -6.39 18.17 -0.20
CA CYS A 110 -5.27 18.87 -0.80
C CYS A 110 -3.99 18.47 -0.07
N ILE A 111 -3.00 18.02 -0.83
CA ILE A 111 -1.70 17.56 -0.30
C ILE A 111 -0.55 18.50 -0.68
N GLN A 112 -0.92 19.71 -1.10
CA GLN A 112 -0.06 20.83 -1.39
C GLN A 112 -0.71 22.11 -0.88
N GLU A 113 -0.12 22.75 0.12
CA GLU A 113 -0.66 23.96 0.76
C GLU A 113 -0.62 25.19 -0.18
N THR A 114 -1.69 25.98 -0.24
CA THR A 114 -1.75 27.31 -0.89
C THR A 114 -1.32 27.42 -2.36
N GLN A 115 -1.14 26.30 -3.08
CA GLN A 115 -0.87 26.33 -4.53
C GLN A 115 -2.17 26.62 -5.29
N GLY A 116 -2.18 27.71 -6.06
CA GLY A 116 -3.28 27.97 -6.99
C GLY A 116 -3.23 27.03 -8.21
N GLY A 117 -4.40 26.75 -8.77
CA GLY A 117 -4.57 25.92 -9.97
C GLY A 117 -5.20 24.56 -9.67
N LEU A 118 -5.98 24.05 -10.63
CA LEU A 118 -6.64 22.75 -10.56
C LEU A 118 -5.86 21.74 -11.41
N LEU A 119 -5.94 20.45 -11.06
CA LEU A 119 -5.33 19.40 -11.85
C LEU A 119 -6.02 19.33 -13.22
N ASP A 120 -5.23 19.27 -14.28
CA ASP A 120 -5.73 19.07 -15.65
C ASP A 120 -5.67 17.57 -15.99
N GLU A 121 -6.34 17.17 -17.07
CA GLU A 121 -6.41 15.77 -17.48
C GLU A 121 -5.06 15.15 -17.92
N ALA A 122 -3.98 15.94 -18.05
CA ALA A 122 -2.70 15.51 -18.63
C ALA A 122 -1.57 15.37 -17.59
N ASN A 123 -0.76 14.31 -17.72
CA ASN A 123 0.49 14.06 -16.98
C ASN A 123 0.37 13.88 -15.46
N GLN A 124 -0.65 13.14 -15.00
CA GLN A 124 -0.83 12.84 -13.58
C GLN A 124 0.12 11.73 -13.13
N ARG A 125 0.92 11.98 -12.08
CA ARG A 125 1.65 10.91 -11.38
C ARG A 125 0.77 10.36 -10.27
N PHE A 126 0.47 9.07 -10.35
CA PHE A 126 -0.17 8.31 -9.29
C PHE A 126 0.82 8.06 -8.16
N ILE A 127 0.42 8.41 -6.95
CA ILE A 127 1.10 8.02 -5.72
C ILE A 127 0.12 7.31 -4.79
N VAL A 128 0.64 6.60 -3.80
CA VAL A 128 -0.11 6.29 -2.58
C VAL A 128 0.46 7.18 -1.48
N LEU A 129 -0.40 7.73 -0.62
CA LEU A 129 0.09 8.52 0.51
C LEU A 129 1.15 7.75 1.30
N PRO A 130 2.26 8.40 1.72
CA PRO A 130 3.25 7.79 2.60
C PRO A 130 2.60 7.19 3.84
N LEU A 131 3.12 6.05 4.29
CA LEU A 131 2.54 5.29 5.41
C LEU A 131 2.30 6.16 6.64
N GLY A 132 3.23 7.05 7.02
CA GLY A 132 3.09 7.94 8.16
C GLY A 132 1.97 8.99 8.06
N LEU A 133 1.34 9.18 6.89
CA LEU A 133 0.17 10.05 6.70
C LEU A 133 -1.14 9.27 6.66
N ARG A 134 -1.10 7.98 6.31
CA ARG A 134 -2.31 7.16 6.11
C ARG A 134 -3.20 7.06 7.36
N PRO A 135 -2.67 6.92 8.59
CA PRO A 135 -3.53 6.90 9.77
C PRO A 135 -4.34 8.18 9.98
N ARG A 136 -3.73 9.35 9.75
CA ARG A 136 -4.43 10.63 9.87
C ARG A 136 -5.44 10.82 8.75
N ALA A 137 -5.05 10.49 7.52
CA ALA A 137 -5.97 10.48 6.38
C ALA A 137 -7.19 9.57 6.62
N PHE A 138 -7.00 8.41 7.25
CA PHE A 138 -8.13 7.54 7.57
C PHE A 138 -9.05 8.13 8.64
N VAL A 139 -8.51 8.73 9.69
CA VAL A 139 -9.32 9.36 10.75
C VAL A 139 -10.14 10.53 10.18
N GLU A 140 -9.53 11.36 9.34
CA GLU A 140 -10.12 12.59 8.78
C GLU A 140 -10.90 12.34 7.47
N ARG A 141 -11.14 11.10 7.09
CA ARG A 141 -11.71 10.72 5.76
C ARG A 141 -13.10 11.30 5.50
N ASP A 142 -13.90 11.53 6.55
CA ASP A 142 -15.30 11.97 6.45
C ASP A 142 -15.47 13.50 6.61
N GLU A 143 -14.37 14.24 6.76
CA GLU A 143 -14.39 15.70 6.83
C GLU A 143 -14.31 16.33 5.43
N GLU A 144 -15.07 17.41 5.18
CA GLU A 144 -15.08 18.10 3.87
C GLU A 144 -13.97 19.15 3.70
N ASP A 145 -13.28 19.52 4.79
CA ASP A 145 -12.18 20.50 4.72
C ASP A 145 -10.97 19.92 3.98
N PHE A 146 -10.75 20.34 2.74
CA PHE A 146 -9.64 19.86 1.92
C PHE A 146 -8.25 20.08 2.55
N SER A 147 -8.10 21.04 3.47
CA SER A 147 -6.81 21.46 4.04
C SER A 147 -6.35 20.64 5.25
N ARG A 148 -7.21 19.76 5.77
CA ARG A 148 -7.00 19.03 7.05
C ARG A 148 -5.71 18.23 7.16
N LEU A 149 -5.16 17.74 6.03
CA LEU A 149 -3.87 17.05 6.05
C LEU A 149 -2.63 17.95 6.10
N TRP A 150 -2.73 19.27 5.91
CA TRP A 150 -1.55 20.13 5.76
C TRP A 150 -0.63 20.10 6.97
N ILE A 151 -1.18 20.17 8.20
CA ILE A 151 -0.39 20.11 9.42
C ILE A 151 0.30 18.74 9.60
N HIS A 152 -0.37 17.66 9.18
CA HIS A 152 0.19 16.31 9.24
C HIS A 152 1.28 16.11 8.19
N ILE A 153 1.09 16.66 6.99
CA ILE A 153 2.11 16.70 5.93
C ILE A 153 3.32 17.49 6.40
N GLU A 154 3.13 18.66 7.01
CA GLU A 154 4.24 19.43 7.56
C GLU A 154 5.00 18.62 8.62
N ASN A 155 4.29 18.04 9.59
CA ASN A 155 4.90 17.25 10.65
C ASN A 155 5.63 16.02 10.11
N TYR A 156 5.08 15.37 9.09
CA TYR A 156 5.69 14.23 8.44
C TYR A 156 6.95 14.61 7.66
N THR A 157 6.87 15.63 6.80
CA THR A 157 7.99 16.07 5.94
C THR A 157 9.13 16.68 6.75
N ARG A 158 8.85 17.26 7.92
CA ARG A 158 9.87 17.72 8.88
C ARG A 158 10.82 16.61 9.34
N LYS A 159 10.35 15.35 9.42
CA LYS A 159 11.19 14.19 9.75
C LYS A 159 12.28 13.92 8.69
N PHE A 160 12.14 14.50 7.50
CA PHE A 160 13.09 14.43 6.39
C PHE A 160 13.90 15.71 6.19
N GLY A 161 13.81 16.66 7.13
CA GLY A 161 14.51 17.95 7.05
C GLY A 161 13.91 18.94 6.05
N VAL A 162 12.68 18.71 5.57
CA VAL A 162 11.97 19.66 4.70
C VAL A 162 11.32 20.75 5.55
N SER A 163 11.52 22.01 5.18
CA SER A 163 11.05 23.17 5.96
C SER A 163 9.56 23.46 5.78
N LYS A 164 8.97 23.97 6.87
CA LYS A 164 7.59 24.39 7.14
C LYS A 164 6.71 24.58 5.90
N SER A 165 5.69 23.73 5.76
CA SER A 165 4.42 23.91 5.02
C SER A 165 3.87 22.53 4.60
N GLY A 166 2.56 22.43 4.35
CA GLY A 166 1.82 21.23 3.96
C GLY A 166 2.02 20.81 2.50
N HIS A 167 3.28 20.74 2.04
CA HIS A 167 3.64 20.42 0.66
C HIS A 167 4.31 19.05 0.55
N LEU A 168 3.53 18.01 0.23
CA LEU A 168 4.08 16.65 0.15
C LEU A 168 5.13 16.51 -0.98
N GLU A 169 4.99 17.28 -2.06
CA GLU A 169 5.89 17.27 -3.20
C GLU A 169 7.29 17.78 -2.89
N ARG A 170 7.44 18.65 -1.88
CA ARG A 170 8.76 19.13 -1.42
C ARG A 170 9.60 18.02 -0.81
N PHE A 171 8.97 16.98 -0.28
CA PHE A 171 9.65 15.74 0.11
C PHE A 171 9.78 14.78 -1.07
N ILE A 172 8.69 14.51 -1.79
CA ILE A 172 8.71 13.45 -2.81
C ILE A 172 9.69 13.75 -3.94
N ARG A 173 9.74 14.99 -4.45
CA ARG A 173 10.57 15.30 -5.63
C ARG A 173 12.08 15.14 -5.37
N PRO A 174 12.67 15.72 -4.30
CA PRO A 174 14.11 15.58 -4.06
C PRO A 174 14.53 14.16 -3.70
N TYR A 175 13.66 13.41 -3.02
CA TYR A 175 13.96 12.04 -2.58
C TYR A 175 13.61 10.98 -3.62
N PHE A 176 12.89 11.33 -4.71
CA PHE A 176 12.44 10.39 -5.73
C PHE A 176 13.55 9.47 -6.27
N PRO A 177 14.78 9.94 -6.60
CA PRO A 177 15.85 9.05 -7.06
C PRO A 177 16.22 7.97 -6.04
N LYS A 178 16.23 8.31 -4.74
CA LYS A 178 16.50 7.34 -3.66
C LYS A 178 15.34 6.36 -3.50
N LEU A 179 14.11 6.88 -3.49
CA LEU A 179 12.89 6.08 -3.34
C LEU A 179 12.71 5.10 -4.52
N GLN A 180 13.06 5.52 -5.73
CA GLN A 180 12.99 4.69 -6.93
C GLN A 180 13.86 3.43 -6.82
N THR A 181 14.97 3.49 -6.06
CA THR A 181 15.79 2.30 -5.85
C THR A 181 15.01 1.18 -5.19
N PHE A 182 14.01 1.45 -4.32
CA PHE A 182 13.21 0.40 -3.68
C PHE A 182 12.44 -0.42 -4.72
N ARG A 183 11.83 0.23 -5.72
CA ARG A 183 11.19 -0.46 -6.84
C ARG A 183 12.13 -1.45 -7.54
N HIS A 184 13.40 -1.07 -7.72
CA HIS A 184 14.37 -1.89 -8.45
C HIS A 184 14.93 -3.08 -7.65
N ALA A 185 14.71 -3.11 -6.34
CA ALA A 185 15.27 -4.16 -5.48
C ALA A 185 14.33 -5.33 -5.22
N PHE A 186 13.07 -5.22 -5.64
CA PHE A 186 12.06 -6.25 -5.43
C PHE A 186 11.32 -6.52 -6.72
N GLU A 187 10.97 -7.78 -6.93
CA GLU A 187 10.26 -8.24 -8.13
C GLU A 187 8.93 -8.84 -7.72
N THR A 188 7.91 -8.69 -8.57
CA THR A 188 6.65 -9.42 -8.38
C THR A 188 6.78 -10.85 -8.87
N GLU A 189 6.13 -11.78 -8.18
CA GLU A 189 6.07 -13.19 -8.57
C GLU A 189 4.83 -13.46 -9.46
N PRO A 190 4.90 -14.41 -10.42
CA PRO A 190 3.73 -14.78 -11.21
C PRO A 190 2.55 -15.22 -10.35
N GLY A 191 1.38 -14.60 -10.54
CA GLY A 191 0.18 -14.88 -9.74
C GLY A 191 0.11 -14.18 -8.38
N GLN A 192 1.11 -13.38 -8.02
CA GLN A 192 1.07 -12.56 -6.80
C GLN A 192 -0.05 -11.51 -6.92
N ILE A 193 -0.87 -11.40 -5.89
CA ILE A 193 -1.96 -10.40 -5.81
C ILE A 193 -1.80 -9.44 -4.63
N GLY A 194 -0.78 -9.62 -3.80
CA GLY A 194 -0.60 -8.79 -2.63
C GLY A 194 0.75 -8.96 -1.99
N ALA A 195 0.98 -8.20 -0.92
CA ALA A 195 2.15 -8.33 -0.09
C ALA A 195 1.89 -7.84 1.34
N VAL A 196 2.69 -8.39 2.24
CA VAL A 196 2.85 -7.92 3.61
C VAL A 196 4.19 -7.21 3.73
N TYR A 197 4.19 -6.03 4.34
CA TYR A 197 5.35 -5.16 4.47
C TYR A 197 5.87 -5.13 5.91
N PHE A 198 7.18 -5.33 6.04
CA PHE A 198 7.90 -5.21 7.30
C PHE A 198 9.02 -4.17 7.20
N ILE A 199 9.14 -3.33 8.23
CA ILE A 199 10.22 -2.34 8.34
C ILE A 199 10.94 -2.58 9.67
N ALA A 200 12.25 -2.81 9.61
CA ALA A 200 13.07 -3.21 10.75
C ALA A 200 12.46 -4.41 11.51
N GLY A 201 11.88 -5.36 10.75
CA GLY A 201 11.21 -6.55 11.27
C GLY A 201 9.83 -6.34 11.88
N GLN A 202 9.35 -5.09 11.96
CA GLN A 202 7.99 -4.80 12.44
C GLN A 202 7.01 -4.90 11.28
N LEU A 203 5.89 -5.59 11.49
CA LEU A 203 4.77 -5.61 10.56
C LEU A 203 4.13 -4.22 10.51
N VAL A 204 4.07 -3.61 9.32
CA VAL A 204 3.61 -2.23 9.14
C VAL A 204 2.47 -2.05 8.14
N GLY A 205 2.24 -3.01 7.24
CA GLY A 205 1.13 -2.92 6.30
C GLY A 205 0.87 -4.20 5.52
N ILE A 206 -0.35 -4.32 4.99
CA ILE A 206 -0.82 -5.42 4.15
C ILE A 206 -1.63 -4.82 3.00
N GLU A 207 -1.29 -5.22 1.78
CA GLU A 207 -1.96 -4.80 0.56
C GLU A 207 -2.39 -6.04 -0.22
N VAL A 208 -3.65 -6.09 -0.64
CA VAL A 208 -4.22 -7.15 -1.48
C VAL A 208 -5.02 -6.50 -2.60
N ALA A 209 -4.73 -6.90 -3.83
CA ALA A 209 -5.40 -6.48 -5.05
C ALA A 209 -6.33 -7.60 -5.58
N PRO A 210 -7.28 -7.27 -6.47
CA PRO A 210 -8.18 -8.27 -7.05
C PRO A 210 -7.47 -9.35 -7.87
N ASN A 211 -6.43 -8.99 -8.62
CA ASN A 211 -5.75 -9.89 -9.54
C ASN A 211 -4.28 -9.46 -9.79
N PRO A 212 -3.47 -10.30 -10.46
CA PRO A 212 -2.05 -10.00 -10.67
C PRO A 212 -1.78 -8.77 -11.54
N GLU A 213 -2.63 -8.48 -12.53
CA GLU A 213 -2.48 -7.30 -13.39
C GLU A 213 -2.69 -6.01 -12.58
N TYR A 214 -3.71 -5.98 -11.73
CA TYR A 214 -3.92 -4.90 -10.77
C TYR A 214 -2.73 -4.75 -9.83
N TRP A 215 -2.19 -5.86 -9.32
CA TRP A 215 -1.05 -5.84 -8.42
C TRP A 215 0.20 -5.24 -9.07
N GLN A 216 0.45 -5.53 -10.35
CA GLN A 216 1.58 -4.96 -11.10
C GLN A 216 1.51 -3.43 -11.19
N ASP A 217 0.32 -2.86 -11.31
CA ASP A 217 0.09 -1.41 -11.30
C ASP A 217 0.38 -0.81 -9.92
N LEU A 218 -0.13 -1.44 -8.85
CA LEU A 218 -0.05 -0.89 -7.49
C LEU A 218 1.35 -1.06 -6.86
N TRP A 219 2.02 -2.17 -7.14
CA TRP A 219 3.32 -2.53 -6.59
C TRP A 219 4.39 -1.43 -6.63
N PRO A 220 4.73 -0.83 -7.79
CA PRO A 220 5.80 0.16 -7.87
C PRO A 220 5.47 1.41 -7.06
N ILE A 221 4.21 1.86 -7.06
CA ILE A 221 3.81 3.08 -6.35
C ILE A 221 3.76 2.86 -4.82
N LEU A 222 3.41 1.66 -4.36
CA LEU A 222 3.52 1.31 -2.94
C LEU A 222 4.98 1.34 -2.44
N LEU A 223 5.91 0.77 -3.21
CA LEU A 223 7.32 0.76 -2.84
C LEU A 223 7.94 2.16 -2.83
N ILE A 224 7.63 2.97 -3.84
CA ILE A 224 8.23 4.30 -3.99
C ILE A 224 7.62 5.30 -3.02
N TYR A 225 6.29 5.34 -2.91
CA TYR A 225 5.58 6.44 -2.25
C TYR A 225 5.01 6.08 -0.88
N CYS A 226 4.61 4.83 -0.64
CA CYS A 226 4.01 4.41 0.63
C CYS A 226 5.07 3.93 1.62
N TYR A 227 5.76 2.83 1.31
CA TYR A 227 6.65 2.13 2.23
C TYR A 227 8.10 2.60 2.17
N GLY A 228 8.61 2.99 0.99
CA GLY A 228 9.98 3.47 0.82
C GLY A 228 10.35 4.67 1.73
N PRO A 229 9.48 5.69 1.89
CA PRO A 229 9.74 6.80 2.79
C PRO A 229 9.94 6.39 4.25
N GLU A 230 9.19 5.41 4.75
CA GLU A 230 9.34 4.92 6.11
C GLU A 230 10.62 4.12 6.32
N VAL A 231 11.05 3.37 5.30
CA VAL A 231 12.35 2.68 5.34
C VAL A 231 13.45 3.73 5.44
N PHE A 232 13.37 4.80 4.66
CA PHE A 232 14.34 5.90 4.72
C PHE A 232 14.34 6.60 6.09
N LEU A 233 13.18 6.80 6.71
CA LEU A 233 13.11 7.30 8.10
C LEU A 233 13.76 6.33 9.09
N ALA A 234 13.46 5.03 8.99
CA ALA A 234 14.03 4.02 9.86
C ALA A 234 15.56 3.95 9.75
N GLU A 235 16.10 4.12 8.54
CA GLU A 235 17.55 4.21 8.27
C GLU A 235 18.16 5.46 8.91
N ASN A 236 17.53 6.63 8.78
CA ASN A 236 18.00 7.87 9.43
C ASN A 236 17.98 7.77 10.95
N LEU A 237 17.03 7.04 11.51
CA LEU A 237 16.93 6.75 12.95
C LEU A 237 17.86 5.60 13.41
N GLN A 238 18.71 5.07 12.52
CA GLN A 238 19.64 3.97 12.81
C GLN A 238 18.96 2.74 13.40
N SER A 239 17.73 2.45 12.94
CA SER A 239 16.98 1.27 13.37
C SER A 239 17.73 -0.01 13.02
N LYS A 240 17.67 -1.01 13.89
CA LYS A 240 18.32 -2.31 13.66
C LYS A 240 17.42 -3.26 12.90
N SER A 241 18.02 -4.04 12.01
CA SER A 241 17.33 -5.16 11.37
C SER A 241 17.00 -6.24 12.41
N ALA A 242 15.82 -6.85 12.30
CA ALA A 242 15.42 -7.99 13.15
C ALA A 242 15.64 -9.34 12.44
N ARG A 243 16.67 -9.43 11.58
CA ARG A 243 17.03 -10.68 10.92
C ARG A 243 17.84 -11.58 11.85
N THR A 244 17.63 -12.88 11.69
CA THR A 244 18.40 -13.89 12.40
C THR A 244 19.87 -13.83 11.96
N ALA A 245 20.78 -13.58 12.91
CA ALA A 245 22.21 -13.67 12.64
C ALA A 245 22.56 -15.10 12.22
N MET A 246 23.33 -15.24 11.15
CA MET A 246 23.85 -16.55 10.73
C MET A 246 24.93 -16.99 11.72
N ASP A 247 24.91 -18.26 12.10
CA ASP A 247 26.02 -18.84 12.86
C ASP A 247 27.16 -19.20 11.89
N LEU A 248 28.26 -18.46 11.98
CA LEU A 248 29.42 -18.66 11.12
C LEU A 248 30.47 -19.60 11.73
N TYR A 249 30.26 -20.09 12.95
CA TYR A 249 31.29 -20.78 13.73
C TYR A 249 31.70 -22.14 13.12
N TYR A 250 30.77 -22.84 12.48
CA TYR A 250 30.97 -24.18 11.92
C TYR A 250 30.95 -24.22 10.38
N ILE A 251 31.21 -23.08 9.72
CA ILE A 251 31.21 -23.01 8.26
C ILE A 251 32.61 -23.33 7.74
N GLU A 252 32.79 -24.51 7.15
CA GLU A 252 34.08 -24.94 6.58
C GLU A 252 34.13 -24.68 5.07
N ASP A 253 32.99 -24.74 4.39
CA ASP A 253 32.91 -24.54 2.94
C ASP A 253 31.68 -23.77 2.43
N LEU A 254 31.56 -23.67 1.10
CA LEU A 254 30.44 -22.99 0.44
C LEU A 254 29.11 -23.71 0.60
N GLU A 255 29.10 -25.04 0.73
CA GLU A 255 27.86 -25.79 0.95
C GLU A 255 27.34 -25.59 2.37
N ASP A 256 28.21 -25.52 3.37
CA ASP A 256 27.86 -25.15 4.74
C ASP A 256 27.23 -23.75 4.79
N LEU A 257 27.86 -22.78 4.13
CA LEU A 257 27.33 -21.42 4.04
C LEU A 257 25.95 -21.39 3.35
N ARG A 258 25.76 -22.17 2.27
CA ARG A 258 24.46 -22.28 1.58
C ARG A 258 23.41 -22.93 2.47
N HIS A 259 23.79 -23.94 3.26
CA HIS A 259 22.90 -24.60 4.20
C HIS A 259 22.46 -23.63 5.30
N GLU A 260 23.41 -22.94 5.94
CA GLU A 260 23.14 -21.99 7.01
C GLU A 260 22.30 -20.80 6.53
N LEU A 261 22.62 -20.26 5.34
CA LEU A 261 21.83 -19.19 4.73
C LEU A 261 20.38 -19.63 4.46
N ARG A 262 20.15 -20.88 4.03
CA ARG A 262 18.79 -21.42 3.85
C ARG A 262 18.08 -21.61 5.18
N ALA A 263 18.78 -22.09 6.21
CA ALA A 263 18.25 -22.28 7.54
C ALA A 263 17.80 -20.94 8.16
N SER A 264 18.69 -19.93 8.16
CA SER A 264 18.39 -18.57 8.63
C SER A 264 17.18 -17.97 7.89
N ARG A 265 17.15 -18.03 6.55
CA ARG A 265 16.01 -17.54 5.75
C ARG A 265 14.70 -18.27 6.06
N ARG A 266 14.74 -19.59 6.33
CA ARG A 266 13.56 -20.36 6.72
C ARG A 266 13.05 -19.94 8.09
N THR A 267 13.96 -19.67 9.03
CA THR A 267 13.62 -19.14 10.35
C THR A 267 12.95 -17.78 10.26
N ASP A 268 13.54 -16.86 9.50
CA ASP A 268 12.95 -15.52 9.27
C ASP A 268 11.57 -15.64 8.61
N LEU A 269 11.42 -16.43 7.54
CA LEU A 269 10.14 -16.65 6.87
C LEU A 269 9.06 -17.16 7.83
N LYS A 270 9.37 -18.19 8.65
CA LYS A 270 8.43 -18.74 9.64
C LYS A 270 8.02 -17.69 10.67
N ALA A 271 8.98 -16.89 11.15
CA ALA A 271 8.69 -15.81 12.10
C ALA A 271 7.76 -14.75 11.49
N ARG A 272 7.99 -14.34 10.23
CA ARG A 272 7.13 -13.38 9.53
C ARG A 272 5.73 -13.93 9.28
N ILE A 273 5.61 -15.19 8.84
CA ILE A 273 4.31 -15.85 8.64
C ILE A 273 3.52 -15.91 9.96
N LYS A 274 4.19 -16.21 11.08
CA LYS A 274 3.55 -16.25 12.41
C LYS A 274 2.95 -14.88 12.78
N LEU A 275 3.69 -13.79 12.61
CA LEU A 275 3.19 -12.43 12.88
C LEU A 275 1.96 -12.09 12.03
N VAL A 276 1.94 -12.50 10.76
CA VAL A 276 0.81 -12.27 9.85
C VAL A 276 -0.39 -13.12 10.26
N ALA A 277 -0.17 -14.37 10.65
CA ALA A 277 -1.23 -15.26 11.12
C ALA A 277 -1.90 -14.71 12.40
N GLU A 278 -1.10 -14.20 13.36
CA GLU A 278 -1.60 -13.55 14.57
C GLU A 278 -2.48 -12.33 14.25
N LEU A 279 -2.01 -11.43 13.38
CA LEU A 279 -2.79 -10.27 12.93
C LEU A 279 -4.08 -10.67 12.20
N SER A 280 -4.00 -11.69 11.33
CA SER A 280 -5.16 -12.14 10.56
C SER A 280 -6.28 -12.69 11.43
N ALA A 281 -5.95 -13.17 12.63
CA ALA A 281 -6.87 -13.74 13.61
C ALA A 281 -7.46 -12.70 14.58
N PHE A 282 -7.09 -11.42 14.48
CA PHE A 282 -7.67 -10.38 15.33
C PHE A 282 -9.19 -10.27 15.16
N GLU A 283 -9.86 -9.90 16.23
CA GLU A 283 -11.25 -9.47 16.19
C GLU A 283 -11.29 -8.02 15.70
N TRP A 284 -11.54 -7.85 14.40
CA TRP A 284 -11.60 -6.55 13.75
C TRP A 284 -12.93 -5.86 14.03
N LYS A 285 -12.88 -4.56 14.33
CA LYS A 285 -14.06 -3.71 14.22
C LYS A 285 -14.34 -3.52 12.73
N HIS A 286 -15.52 -3.97 12.30
CA HIS A 286 -16.00 -3.82 10.92
C HIS A 286 -17.12 -2.79 10.88
N GLU A 287 -16.93 -1.74 10.09
CA GLU A 287 -17.96 -0.74 9.83
C GLU A 287 -18.15 -0.59 8.32
N VAL A 288 -19.36 -0.82 7.83
CA VAL A 288 -19.65 -0.65 6.40
C VAL A 288 -19.64 0.83 6.11
N ASP A 289 -18.65 1.29 5.34
CA ASP A 289 -18.54 2.68 4.88
C ASP A 289 -19.61 2.95 3.83
N ARG A 290 -19.69 2.08 2.81
CA ARG A 290 -20.61 2.22 1.67
C ARG A 290 -20.79 0.93 0.90
N ILE A 291 -21.83 0.91 0.06
CA ILE A 291 -22.09 -0.14 -0.92
C ILE A 291 -22.09 0.49 -2.30
N GLN A 292 -21.21 0.02 -3.19
CA GLN A 292 -21.09 0.48 -4.57
C GLN A 292 -21.04 -0.75 -5.49
N HIS A 293 -21.87 -0.79 -6.54
CA HIS A 293 -21.89 -1.91 -7.50
C HIS A 293 -22.01 -3.30 -6.85
N LYS A 294 -22.83 -3.39 -5.79
CA LYS A 294 -23.04 -4.59 -4.96
C LYS A 294 -21.78 -5.06 -4.18
N LEU A 295 -20.74 -4.23 -4.13
CA LEU A 295 -19.55 -4.45 -3.32
C LEU A 295 -19.63 -3.61 -2.04
N ARG A 296 -19.22 -4.20 -0.92
CA ARG A 296 -19.16 -3.51 0.38
C ARG A 296 -17.76 -2.97 0.57
N ILE A 297 -17.65 -1.67 0.82
CA ILE A 297 -16.43 -1.04 1.31
C ILE A 297 -16.55 -1.00 2.83
N VAL A 298 -15.57 -1.56 3.53
CA VAL A 298 -15.61 -1.77 4.98
C VAL A 298 -14.37 -1.16 5.60
N ASN A 299 -14.58 -0.29 6.58
CA ASN A 299 -13.56 0.24 7.46
C ASN A 299 -13.16 -0.85 8.46
N LEU A 300 -11.86 -1.05 8.61
CA LEU A 300 -11.24 -2.02 9.51
C LEU A 300 -10.43 -1.29 10.57
N GLU A 301 -10.68 -1.58 11.84
CA GLU A 301 -9.91 -1.03 12.95
C GLU A 301 -9.63 -2.11 14.01
N HIS A 302 -8.41 -2.14 14.53
CA HIS A 302 -8.04 -2.95 15.71
C HIS A 302 -6.78 -2.37 16.37
N GLN A 303 -6.90 -1.81 17.57
CA GLN A 303 -5.77 -1.19 18.29
C GLN A 303 -5.01 -0.19 17.40
N GLU A 304 -3.73 -0.46 17.12
CA GLU A 304 -2.85 0.32 16.25
C GLU A 304 -3.04 0.01 14.76
N TRP A 305 -4.09 -0.68 14.35
CA TRP A 305 -4.32 -1.03 12.94
C TRP A 305 -5.58 -0.37 12.40
N ALA A 306 -5.46 0.16 11.19
CA ALA A 306 -6.57 0.77 10.47
C ALA A 306 -6.45 0.50 8.97
N GLY A 307 -7.57 0.56 8.26
CA GLY A 307 -7.58 0.38 6.81
C GLY A 307 -8.97 0.19 6.23
N GLN A 308 -9.00 -0.20 4.96
CA GLN A 308 -10.24 -0.53 4.27
C GLN A 308 -10.10 -1.81 3.46
N MET A 309 -11.22 -2.53 3.36
CA MET A 309 -11.37 -3.64 2.43
C MET A 309 -12.57 -3.43 1.51
N VAL A 310 -12.48 -3.98 0.31
CA VAL A 310 -13.64 -4.18 -0.58
C VAL A 310 -13.94 -5.66 -0.58
N GLN A 311 -15.18 -6.02 -0.28
CA GLN A 311 -15.62 -7.41 -0.26
C GLN A 311 -16.91 -7.62 -1.06
N LYS A 312 -17.03 -8.83 -1.59
CA LYS A 312 -18.28 -9.37 -2.12
C LYS A 312 -18.65 -10.59 -1.28
N ASP A 313 -19.80 -10.55 -0.66
CA ASP A 313 -20.21 -11.58 0.32
C ASP A 313 -19.16 -11.73 1.43
N SER A 314 -18.48 -12.88 1.52
CA SER A 314 -17.38 -13.16 2.44
C SER A 314 -15.99 -13.11 1.81
N GLU A 315 -15.89 -12.80 0.51
CA GLU A 315 -14.63 -12.79 -0.23
C GLU A 315 -14.02 -11.38 -0.24
N ILE A 316 -12.75 -11.29 0.18
CA ILE A 316 -11.98 -10.05 0.14
C ILE A 316 -11.40 -9.86 -1.25
N LEU A 317 -11.86 -8.81 -1.93
CA LEU A 317 -11.46 -8.43 -3.28
C LEU A 317 -10.26 -7.49 -3.27
N TYR A 318 -10.22 -6.59 -2.30
CA TYR A 318 -9.15 -5.63 -2.06
C TYR A 318 -8.99 -5.43 -0.56
N LEU A 319 -7.75 -5.27 -0.10
CA LEU A 319 -7.42 -4.93 1.28
C LEU A 319 -6.27 -3.93 1.28
N SER A 320 -6.40 -2.89 2.08
CA SER A 320 -5.31 -1.97 2.36
C SER A 320 -5.31 -1.64 3.84
N LEU A 321 -4.35 -2.21 4.54
CA LEU A 321 -4.24 -2.18 5.99
C LEU A 321 -2.88 -1.64 6.38
N PHE A 322 -2.84 -0.75 7.35
CA PHE A 322 -1.61 -0.12 7.83
C PHE A 322 -1.63 0.05 9.34
N ARG A 323 -0.43 0.12 9.91
CA ARG A 323 -0.25 0.36 11.34
C ARG A 323 -0.22 1.86 11.62
N ASN A 324 -1.12 2.31 12.49
CA ASN A 324 -1.17 3.62 13.13
C ASN A 324 -0.11 3.68 14.25
N LYS A 325 1.03 4.33 13.97
CA LYS A 325 2.13 4.53 14.93
C LYS A 325 2.22 5.98 15.39
#